data_AF-A0A8S0X188-F1
#
_entry.id   AF-A0A8S0X188-F1
#
_cell.length_a   1.000
_cell.length_b   1.000
_cell.length_c   1.000
_cell.angle_alpha   90.00
_cell.angle_beta   90.00
_cell.angle_gamma   90.00
#
_symmetry.space_group_name_H-M   'P 1'
#
loop_
_entity.id
_entity.type
_entity.pdbx_description
1 polymer ?
#
loop_
_entity_poly.entity_id
_entity_poly.type
_entity_poly.pdbx_seq_one_letter_code
_entity_poly.pdbx_strand_id
1 'polypeptide(L)'
;MKAQDTKTLPRFWSDIEHDFFAQWPTPEAEQQSAEQQVNTNPKNKKKKKKKTASVTMELPVVLDLAVWTAKRKETIYNWFNNHQLSKGRRTGKVGKNVQLTLQPSGSRIPSESQIYSKLYYETRVKPQVELELQRLKPEDETKGDDGIEGDKHITIINRVTAEVYKKETEEIKTQVHAEREARIKAKETMTDAMKTVLDPATQTTPAGLML
;
A
#
# COMPACT_ATOMS: atom_id res chain seq x y z
N MET A 1 -19.00 13.61 -10.63
CA MET A 1 -17.82 13.82 -11.49
C MET A 1 -18.32 13.80 -12.92
N LYS A 2 -18.17 14.90 -13.67
CA LYS A 2 -18.60 14.93 -15.08
C LYS A 2 -17.68 13.98 -15.85
N ALA A 3 -18.26 13.09 -16.65
CA ALA A 3 -17.51 12.24 -17.57
C ALA A 3 -16.63 13.15 -18.44
N GLN A 4 -15.32 13.01 -18.33
CA GLN A 4 -14.41 13.69 -19.24
C GLN A 4 -14.64 13.11 -20.63
N ASP A 5 -14.91 13.97 -21.61
CA ASP A 5 -15.14 13.56 -22.99
C ASP A 5 -13.97 12.70 -23.47
N THR A 6 -14.25 11.44 -23.80
CA THR A 6 -13.24 10.41 -24.10
C THR A 6 -12.33 10.77 -25.27
N LYS A 7 -12.73 11.73 -26.10
CA LYS A 7 -11.96 12.26 -27.25
C LYS A 7 -10.95 13.34 -26.87
N THR A 8 -11.05 13.94 -25.68
CA THR A 8 -10.18 15.05 -25.24
C THR A 8 -8.88 14.55 -24.63
N LEU A 9 -8.90 13.36 -24.00
CA LEU A 9 -7.74 12.74 -23.36
C LEU A 9 -6.62 12.37 -24.35
N PRO A 10 -6.86 11.73 -25.51
CA PRO A 10 -5.77 11.38 -26.42
C PRO A 10 -5.02 12.60 -26.95
N ARG A 11 -5.74 13.69 -27.24
CA ARG A 11 -5.14 14.95 -27.69
C ARG A 11 -4.30 15.60 -26.60
N PHE A 12 -4.81 15.64 -25.38
CA PHE A 12 -4.09 16.13 -24.21
C PHE A 12 -2.75 15.41 -24.01
N TRP A 13 -2.73 14.07 -24.11
CA TRP A 13 -1.49 13.30 -23.99
C TRP A 13 -0.51 13.59 -25.12
N SER A 14 -0.99 13.70 -26.35
CA SER A 14 -0.14 14.07 -27.49
C SER A 14 0.51 15.43 -27.30
N ASP A 15 -0.24 16.43 -26.84
CA ASP A 15 0.24 17.79 -26.64
C ASP A 15 1.29 17.84 -25.51
N ILE A 16 1.03 17.17 -24.38
CA ILE A 16 1.98 17.10 -23.25
C ILE A 16 3.26 16.36 -23.61
N GLU A 17 3.15 15.22 -24.29
CA GLU A 17 4.32 14.47 -24.71
C GLU A 17 5.16 15.31 -25.67
N HIS A 18 4.53 15.96 -26.64
CA HIS A 18 5.20 16.85 -27.59
C HIS A 18 5.96 17.97 -26.87
N ASP A 19 5.29 18.70 -25.99
CA ASP A 19 5.89 19.83 -25.27
C ASP A 19 7.03 19.39 -24.34
N PHE A 20 6.85 18.26 -23.64
CA PHE A 20 7.87 17.71 -22.76
C PHE A 20 9.13 17.31 -23.54
N PHE A 21 8.98 16.53 -24.62
CA PHE A 21 10.14 16.07 -25.40
C PHE A 21 10.73 17.16 -26.31
N ALA A 22 9.99 18.23 -26.61
CA ALA A 22 10.55 19.42 -27.25
C ALA A 22 11.50 20.17 -26.30
N GLN A 23 11.15 20.25 -25.01
CA GLN A 23 12.00 20.89 -24.00
C GLN A 23 13.16 20.01 -23.53
N TRP A 24 12.92 18.70 -23.42
CA TRP A 24 13.89 17.70 -22.99
C TRP A 24 13.95 16.54 -23.99
N PRO A 25 14.68 16.71 -25.12
CA PRO A 25 14.77 15.66 -26.14
C PRO A 25 15.64 14.49 -25.72
N THR A 26 16.54 14.69 -24.74
CA THR A 26 17.51 13.68 -24.28
C THR A 26 17.56 13.62 -22.75
N PRO A 27 17.98 12.47 -22.17
CA PRO A 27 18.18 12.36 -20.72
C PRO A 27 19.18 13.38 -20.17
N GLU A 28 20.21 13.72 -20.94
CA GLU A 28 21.23 14.70 -20.55
C GLU A 28 20.64 16.11 -20.45
N ALA A 29 19.75 16.49 -21.37
CA ALA A 29 19.08 17.80 -21.33
C ALA A 29 18.20 17.95 -20.09
N GLU A 30 17.51 16.87 -19.68
CA GLU A 30 16.73 16.84 -18.43
C GLU A 30 17.64 17.10 -17.22
N GLN A 31 18.77 16.39 -17.13
CA GLN A 31 19.73 16.53 -16.04
C GLN A 31 20.34 17.93 -15.96
N GLN A 32 20.80 18.49 -17.08
CA GLN A 32 21.38 19.83 -17.12
C GLN A 32 20.39 20.91 -16.65
N SER A 33 19.13 20.80 -17.07
CA SER A 33 18.09 21.73 -16.64
C SER A 33 17.80 21.63 -15.14
N ALA A 34 17.84 20.42 -14.57
CA ALA A 34 17.66 20.20 -13.14
C ALA A 34 18.80 20.81 -12.31
N GLU A 35 20.05 20.67 -12.78
CA GLU A 35 21.23 21.26 -12.12
C GLU A 35 21.19 22.80 -12.15
N GLN A 36 20.78 23.39 -13.28
CA GLN A 36 20.64 24.84 -13.42
C GLN A 36 19.57 25.43 -12.47
N GLN A 37 18.45 24.71 -12.25
CA GLN A 37 17.41 25.14 -11.31
C GLN A 37 17.86 25.12 -9.84
N VAL A 38 18.74 24.19 -9.46
CA VAL A 38 19.29 24.14 -8.10
C VAL A 38 20.22 25.31 -7.81
N ASN A 39 20.92 25.82 -8.83
CA ASN A 39 21.94 26.85 -8.66
C ASN A 39 21.37 28.29 -8.64
N THR A 40 20.21 28.51 -9.25
CA THR A 40 19.64 29.86 -9.46
C THR A 40 18.72 30.36 -8.34
N ASN A 41 18.41 29.56 -7.31
CA ASN A 41 17.46 29.97 -6.26
C ASN A 41 18.15 30.35 -4.91
N PRO A 42 18.46 31.65 -4.67
CA PRO A 42 19.19 32.10 -3.48
C PRO A 42 18.44 31.88 -2.15
N LYS A 43 17.12 31.63 -2.20
CA LYS A 43 16.30 31.37 -0.99
C LYS A 43 16.57 29.99 -0.36
N ASN A 44 17.18 29.05 -1.07
CA ASN A 44 17.49 27.71 -0.54
C ASN A 44 18.82 27.62 0.24
N LYS A 45 19.70 28.64 0.16
CA LYS A 45 21.00 28.61 0.86
C LYS A 45 20.87 28.75 2.38
N LYS A 46 19.82 29.43 2.90
CA LYS A 46 19.64 29.66 4.35
C LYS A 46 19.02 28.48 5.13
N LYS A 47 18.47 27.45 4.46
CA LYS A 47 17.88 26.25 5.11
C LYS A 47 18.81 25.02 5.14
N LYS A 48 20.08 25.13 4.72
CA LYS A 48 21.03 24.01 4.64
C LYS A 48 21.71 23.60 5.95
N LYS A 49 21.43 24.23 7.10
CA LYS A 49 22.09 23.87 8.38
C LYS A 49 21.43 22.75 9.20
N LYS A 50 20.27 22.22 8.79
CA LYS A 50 19.64 21.06 9.45
C LYS A 50 18.82 20.24 8.46
N LYS A 51 19.43 19.37 7.66
CA LYS A 51 18.70 18.31 6.95
C LYS A 51 19.52 17.02 6.85
N THR A 52 18.87 15.96 7.28
CA THR A 52 19.09 14.53 7.02
C THR A 52 19.59 14.26 5.62
N ALA A 53 20.47 13.26 5.48
CA ALA A 53 21.02 12.78 4.21
C ALA A 53 19.93 12.69 3.13
N SER A 54 19.93 13.64 2.20
CA SER A 54 19.16 13.49 0.97
C SER A 54 19.84 12.38 0.20
N VAL A 55 19.16 11.23 0.06
CA VAL A 55 19.55 10.20 -0.89
C VAL A 55 19.54 10.85 -2.26
N THR A 56 20.73 11.17 -2.77
CA THR A 56 20.93 11.49 -4.17
C THR A 56 20.65 10.20 -4.92
N MET A 57 19.43 10.06 -5.44
CA MET A 57 19.15 8.97 -6.37
C MET A 57 19.88 9.33 -7.67
N GLU A 58 21.05 8.75 -7.87
CA GLU A 58 21.70 8.75 -9.18
C GLU A 58 20.73 8.04 -10.14
N LEU A 59 20.19 8.80 -11.10
CA LEU A 59 19.32 8.21 -12.11
C LEU A 59 20.18 7.23 -12.93
N PRO A 60 19.71 5.99 -13.14
CA PRO A 60 20.42 5.05 -13.98
C PRO A 60 20.57 5.65 -15.38
N VAL A 61 21.79 5.71 -15.89
CA VAL A 61 22.10 6.17 -17.25
C VAL A 61 21.50 5.15 -18.21
N VAL A 62 20.26 5.36 -18.62
CA VAL A 62 19.63 4.57 -19.67
C VAL A 62 20.26 5.02 -20.98
N LEU A 63 21.15 4.21 -21.54
CA LEU A 63 21.87 4.50 -22.79
C LEU A 63 20.95 4.50 -24.01
N ASP A 64 19.79 3.84 -23.94
CA ASP A 64 18.84 3.75 -25.03
C ASP A 64 17.74 4.83 -24.94
N LEU A 65 17.70 5.72 -25.94
CA LEU A 65 16.74 6.81 -26.05
C LEU A 65 15.29 6.28 -26.13
N ALA A 66 15.06 5.15 -26.80
CA ALA A 66 13.72 4.57 -26.93
C ALA A 66 13.20 4.07 -25.57
N VAL A 67 14.05 3.37 -24.81
CA VAL A 67 13.72 2.90 -23.46
C VAL A 67 13.49 4.06 -22.50
N TRP A 68 14.33 5.11 -22.59
CA TRP A 68 14.16 6.32 -21.78
C TRP A 68 12.83 7.02 -22.08
N THR A 69 12.51 7.21 -23.37
CA THR A 69 11.26 7.84 -23.82
C THR A 69 10.03 7.08 -23.30
N ALA A 70 10.02 5.74 -23.42
CA ALA A 70 8.93 4.91 -22.92
C ALA A 70 8.74 5.02 -21.40
N LYS A 71 9.83 4.90 -20.63
CA LYS A 71 9.81 5.08 -19.16
C LYS A 71 9.31 6.46 -18.77
N ARG A 72 9.67 7.48 -19.55
CA ARG A 72 9.30 8.86 -19.25
C ARG A 72 7.83 9.12 -19.52
N LYS A 73 7.27 8.60 -20.62
CA LYS A 73 5.83 8.63 -20.88
C LYS A 73 5.04 7.98 -19.74
N GLU A 74 5.48 6.81 -19.28
CA GLU A 74 4.88 6.12 -18.12
C GLU A 74 4.96 6.99 -16.85
N THR A 75 6.10 7.63 -16.60
CA THR A 75 6.29 8.51 -15.44
C THR A 75 5.36 9.73 -15.51
N ILE A 76 5.22 10.37 -16.67
CA ILE A 76 4.31 11.51 -16.87
C ILE A 76 2.85 11.08 -16.68
N TYR A 77 2.49 9.91 -17.21
CA TYR A 77 1.17 9.31 -17.03
C TYR A 77 0.84 9.07 -15.55
N ASN A 78 1.75 8.40 -14.85
CA ASN A 78 1.65 8.14 -13.42
C ASN A 78 1.60 9.43 -12.62
N TRP A 79 2.41 10.43 -12.96
CA TRP A 79 2.38 11.74 -12.32
C TRP A 79 1.01 12.39 -12.47
N PHE A 80 0.44 12.46 -13.67
CA PHE A 80 -0.86 13.10 -13.92
C PHE A 80 -2.00 12.42 -13.14
N ASN A 81 -2.06 11.09 -13.19
CA ASN A 81 -3.06 10.31 -12.45
C ASN A 81 -2.91 10.48 -10.94
N ASN A 82 -1.67 10.58 -10.45
CA ASN A 82 -1.38 10.85 -9.05
C ASN A 82 -1.45 12.32 -8.65
N HIS A 83 -1.47 13.25 -9.60
CA HIS A 83 -1.50 14.69 -9.33
C HIS A 83 -2.92 15.15 -8.99
N GLN A 84 -3.92 14.55 -9.63
CA GLN A 84 -5.35 14.82 -9.37
C GLN A 84 -5.89 14.13 -8.11
N LEU A 85 -5.11 13.23 -7.48
CA LEU A 85 -5.33 12.81 -6.10
C LEU A 85 -5.13 14.04 -5.20
N SER A 86 -6.19 14.83 -5.14
CA SER A 86 -6.24 16.19 -4.64
C SER A 86 -5.59 16.33 -3.27
N LYS A 87 -5.22 17.56 -2.94
CA LYS A 87 -4.83 17.99 -1.60
C LYS A 87 -5.72 17.34 -0.53
N GLY A 88 -7.02 17.09 -0.75
CA GLY A 88 -7.91 16.41 0.21
C GLY A 88 -7.63 14.92 0.52
N ARG A 89 -6.85 14.17 -0.28
CA ARG A 89 -6.34 12.84 0.10
C ARG A 89 -4.96 12.90 0.76
N ARG A 90 -4.18 13.97 0.54
CA ARG A 90 -2.86 14.20 1.18
C ARG A 90 -2.97 14.99 2.50
N THR A 91 -3.77 16.04 2.55
CA THR A 91 -4.37 16.61 3.77
C THR A 91 -5.50 15.68 4.15
N GLY A 92 -5.16 14.59 4.83
CA GLY A 92 -6.15 13.73 5.41
C GLY A 92 -7.21 14.58 6.10
N LYS A 93 -8.47 14.26 5.84
CA LYS A 93 -9.56 14.49 6.80
C LYS A 93 -9.35 13.57 8.02
N VAL A 94 -8.13 13.60 8.53
CA VAL A 94 -7.51 12.90 9.64
C VAL A 94 -6.46 13.89 10.12
N GLY A 95 -6.91 14.88 10.88
CA GLY A 95 -6.09 15.52 11.89
C GLY A 95 -5.75 14.51 12.99
N LYS A 96 -5.13 13.39 12.63
CA LYS A 96 -4.39 12.56 13.56
C LYS A 96 -2.96 12.66 13.05
N ASN A 97 -2.17 13.40 13.80
CA ASN A 97 -0.72 13.34 13.73
C ASN A 97 -0.34 11.87 13.50
N VAL A 98 0.12 11.53 12.30
CA VAL A 98 0.82 10.26 12.09
C VAL A 98 2.14 10.46 12.82
N GLN A 99 2.09 10.33 14.14
CA GLN A 99 3.28 10.03 14.91
C GLN A 99 3.79 8.73 14.29
N LEU A 100 4.98 8.78 13.70
CA LEU A 100 5.79 7.60 13.50
C LEU A 100 6.01 7.02 14.90
N THR A 101 5.05 6.22 15.38
CA THR A 101 5.23 5.46 16.60
C THR A 101 6.37 4.51 16.30
N LEU A 102 7.49 4.69 16.98
CA LEU A 102 8.63 3.77 16.94
C LEU A 102 8.21 2.32 17.25
N GLN A 103 7.05 2.16 17.86
CA GLN A 103 6.39 0.88 18.02
C GLN A 103 5.47 0.58 16.82
N PRO A 104 5.75 -0.48 16.03
CA PRO A 104 4.80 -0.94 15.04
C PRO A 104 3.49 -1.31 15.74
N SER A 105 2.36 -0.84 15.22
CA SER A 105 1.06 -1.27 15.70
C SER A 105 0.96 -2.78 15.49
N GLY A 106 0.98 -3.55 16.59
CA GLY A 106 0.97 -5.00 16.52
C GLY A 106 -0.23 -5.50 15.72
N SER A 107 -0.02 -6.53 14.90
CA SER A 107 -1.05 -7.10 14.02
C SER A 107 -2.37 -7.32 14.76
N ARG A 108 -3.48 -6.93 14.14
CA ARG A 108 -4.81 -7.08 14.74
C ARG A 108 -5.13 -8.57 14.85
N ILE A 109 -5.71 -8.96 15.98
CA ILE A 109 -6.16 -10.34 16.18
C ILE A 109 -7.34 -10.58 15.23
N PRO A 110 -7.31 -11.64 14.40
CA PRO A 110 -8.41 -11.93 13.48
C PRO A 110 -9.74 -12.12 14.22
N SER A 111 -10.84 -11.79 13.54
CA SER A 111 -12.19 -12.10 14.02
C SER A 111 -12.41 -13.61 14.05
N GLU A 112 -13.35 -14.10 14.89
CA GLU A 112 -13.73 -15.51 14.95
C GLU A 112 -14.14 -16.05 13.58
N SER A 113 -14.89 -15.27 12.80
CA SER A 113 -15.25 -15.61 11.40
C SER A 113 -14.01 -15.80 10.51
N GLN A 114 -12.96 -14.99 10.68
CA GLN A 114 -11.71 -15.09 9.93
C GLN A 114 -10.88 -16.29 10.38
N ILE A 115 -10.90 -16.61 11.68
CA ILE A 115 -10.25 -17.81 12.21
C ILE A 115 -10.97 -19.06 11.69
N TYR A 116 -12.29 -19.06 11.71
CA TYR A 116 -13.13 -20.12 11.13
C TYR A 116 -12.83 -20.31 9.65
N SER A 117 -12.80 -19.21 8.87
CA SER A 117 -12.38 -19.27 7.47
C SER A 117 -11.00 -19.91 7.36
N LYS A 118 -10.02 -19.50 8.16
CA LYS A 118 -8.66 -20.07 8.07
C LYS A 118 -8.62 -21.58 8.35
N LEU A 119 -9.45 -22.08 9.26
CA LEU A 119 -9.47 -23.49 9.67
C LEU A 119 -10.29 -24.37 8.71
N TYR A 120 -11.42 -23.86 8.21
CA TYR A 120 -12.42 -24.65 7.47
C TYR A 120 -12.73 -24.10 6.08
N TYR A 121 -11.82 -23.31 5.50
CA TYR A 121 -12.04 -22.71 4.17
C TYR A 121 -12.29 -23.79 3.13
N GLU A 122 -11.36 -24.73 3.00
CA GLU A 122 -11.35 -25.70 1.91
C GLU A 122 -12.53 -26.66 1.95
N THR A 123 -12.98 -27.02 3.16
CA THR A 123 -14.00 -28.05 3.35
C THR A 123 -15.42 -27.50 3.38
N ARG A 124 -15.65 -26.33 3.98
CA ARG A 124 -17.02 -25.81 4.23
C ARG A 124 -17.33 -24.51 3.50
N VAL A 125 -16.40 -23.57 3.48
CA VAL A 125 -16.64 -22.23 2.93
C VAL A 125 -16.48 -22.20 1.41
N LYS A 126 -15.41 -22.80 0.89
CA LYS A 126 -15.07 -22.86 -0.54
C LYS A 126 -16.22 -23.36 -1.43
N PRO A 127 -16.88 -24.52 -1.16
CA PRO A 127 -17.95 -24.99 -2.04
C PRO A 127 -19.13 -24.01 -2.10
N GLN A 128 -19.45 -23.31 -1.00
CA GLN A 128 -20.53 -22.34 -1.00
C GLN A 128 -20.16 -21.04 -1.70
N VAL A 129 -18.90 -20.61 -1.57
CA VAL A 129 -18.38 -19.45 -2.29
C VAL A 129 -18.38 -19.73 -3.79
N GLU A 130 -17.95 -20.91 -4.22
CA GLU A 130 -17.98 -21.30 -5.64
C GLU A 130 -19.40 -21.33 -6.21
N LEU A 131 -20.40 -21.80 -5.46
CA LEU A 131 -21.80 -21.76 -5.86
C LEU A 131 -22.32 -20.32 -6.03
N GLU A 132 -22.00 -19.43 -5.09
CA GLU A 132 -22.38 -18.01 -5.18
C GLU A 132 -21.67 -17.30 -6.34
N LEU A 133 -20.41 -17.64 -6.60
CA LEU A 133 -19.67 -17.10 -7.74
C LEU A 133 -20.21 -17.61 -9.07
N GLN A 134 -20.57 -18.90 -9.16
CA GLN A 134 -21.24 -19.44 -10.35
C GLN A 134 -22.58 -18.76 -10.60
N ARG A 135 -23.37 -18.49 -9.55
CA ARG A 135 -24.63 -17.76 -9.67
C ARG A 135 -24.44 -16.32 -10.16
N LEU A 136 -23.33 -15.68 -9.78
CA LEU A 136 -23.03 -14.30 -10.14
C LEU A 136 -22.29 -14.16 -11.46
N LYS A 137 -21.72 -15.24 -12.00
CA LYS A 137 -21.20 -15.26 -13.37
C LYS A 137 -22.38 -15.12 -14.33
N PRO A 138 -22.50 -13.99 -15.06
CA PRO A 138 -23.45 -13.93 -16.17
C PRO A 138 -23.04 -14.98 -17.20
N GLU A 139 -23.99 -15.68 -17.82
CA GLU A 139 -23.70 -16.66 -18.89
C GLU A 139 -22.99 -16.02 -20.12
N ASP A 140 -22.98 -14.69 -20.20
CA ASP A 140 -22.34 -13.92 -21.27
C ASP A 140 -20.94 -13.41 -20.89
N GLU A 141 -19.93 -14.28 -20.83
CA GLU A 141 -18.52 -13.84 -20.87
C GLU A 141 -17.77 -14.46 -22.05
N THR A 142 -18.16 -13.99 -23.25
CA THR A 142 -17.21 -13.85 -24.37
C THR A 142 -16.40 -12.56 -24.14
N LYS A 143 -15.48 -12.54 -23.19
CA LYS A 143 -14.33 -11.60 -23.13
C LYS A 143 -13.47 -11.88 -21.89
N GLY A 144 -12.34 -12.54 -22.16
CA GLY A 144 -11.03 -12.43 -21.50
C GLY A 144 -10.97 -12.13 -20.01
N ASP A 145 -10.42 -13.10 -19.28
CA ASP A 145 -9.63 -13.00 -18.04
C ASP A 145 -10.13 -12.01 -16.97
N ASP A 146 -10.43 -12.57 -15.79
CA ASP A 146 -10.48 -11.87 -14.49
C ASP A 146 -11.71 -10.97 -14.17
N GLY A 147 -12.87 -11.25 -14.77
CA GLY A 147 -14.07 -10.40 -14.72
C GLY A 147 -14.83 -10.23 -13.37
N ILE A 148 -14.42 -10.87 -12.27
CA ILE A 148 -14.97 -10.54 -10.95
C ILE A 148 -13.96 -9.63 -10.27
N GLU A 149 -14.26 -8.31 -10.23
CA GLU A 149 -13.51 -7.33 -9.44
C GLU A 149 -13.08 -7.97 -8.10
N GLY A 150 -11.78 -8.08 -7.84
CA GLY A 150 -11.28 -8.80 -6.65
C GLY A 150 -11.91 -8.34 -5.34
N ASP A 151 -12.35 -7.09 -5.29
CA ASP A 151 -13.11 -6.50 -4.19
C ASP A 151 -14.48 -7.17 -3.97
N LYS A 152 -15.21 -7.51 -5.04
CA LYS A 152 -16.48 -8.23 -4.98
C LYS A 152 -16.26 -9.67 -4.50
N HIS A 153 -15.21 -10.33 -4.98
CA HIS A 153 -14.86 -11.69 -4.58
C HIS A 153 -14.58 -11.79 -3.07
N ILE A 154 -13.76 -10.90 -2.52
CA ILE A 154 -13.46 -10.85 -1.08
C ILE A 154 -14.72 -10.56 -0.26
N THR A 155 -15.60 -9.70 -0.76
CA THR A 155 -16.87 -9.37 -0.09
C THR A 155 -17.80 -10.59 -0.02
N ILE A 156 -17.89 -11.37 -1.11
CA ILE A 156 -18.67 -12.62 -1.15
C ILE A 156 -18.12 -13.63 -0.15
N ILE A 157 -16.79 -13.84 -0.12
CA ILE A 157 -16.16 -14.75 0.84
C ILE A 157 -16.52 -14.36 2.27
N ASN A 158 -16.33 -13.09 2.63
CA ASN A 158 -16.61 -12.61 3.98
C ASN A 158 -18.09 -12.78 4.37
N ARG A 159 -19.01 -12.51 3.44
CA ARG A 159 -20.45 -12.71 3.65
C ARG A 159 -20.79 -14.18 3.88
N VAL A 160 -20.38 -15.06 2.95
CA VAL A 160 -20.66 -16.50 3.02
C VAL A 160 -20.06 -17.11 4.29
N THR A 161 -18.82 -16.75 4.61
CA THR A 161 -18.15 -17.21 5.84
C THR A 161 -18.95 -16.83 7.08
N ALA A 162 -19.45 -15.60 7.16
CA ALA A 162 -20.26 -15.15 8.30
C ALA A 162 -21.61 -15.88 8.39
N GLU A 163 -22.22 -16.24 7.26
CA GLU A 163 -23.47 -17.00 7.23
C GLU A 163 -23.27 -18.47 7.63
N VAL A 164 -22.22 -19.11 7.13
CA VAL A 164 -21.85 -20.49 7.51
C VAL A 164 -21.54 -20.56 8.99
N TYR A 165 -20.68 -19.66 9.48
CA TYR A 165 -20.29 -19.64 10.89
C TYR A 165 -21.48 -19.49 11.84
N LYS A 166 -22.52 -18.72 11.46
CA LYS A 166 -23.75 -18.60 12.27
C LYS A 166 -24.52 -19.91 12.37
N LYS A 167 -24.61 -20.67 11.28
CA LYS A 167 -25.35 -21.95 11.20
C LYS A 167 -24.60 -23.13 11.83
N GLU A 168 -23.31 -22.96 12.10
CA GLU A 168 -22.46 -24.02 12.61
C GLU A 168 -22.80 -24.47 14.04
N THR A 169 -22.42 -25.71 14.35
CA THR A 169 -22.58 -26.32 15.68
C THR A 169 -21.78 -25.57 16.75
N GLU A 170 -22.28 -25.60 17.99
CA GLU A 170 -21.63 -24.92 19.12
C GLU A 170 -20.23 -25.47 19.40
N GLU A 171 -19.98 -26.77 19.13
CA GLU A 171 -18.67 -27.40 19.27
C GLU A 171 -17.58 -26.74 18.39
N ILE A 172 -17.92 -26.39 17.15
CA ILE A 172 -16.97 -25.74 16.25
C ILE A 172 -16.76 -24.29 16.68
N LYS A 173 -17.82 -23.63 17.18
CA LYS A 173 -17.72 -22.27 17.72
C LYS A 173 -16.82 -22.21 18.95
N THR A 174 -16.92 -23.17 19.87
CA THR A 174 -16.05 -23.24 21.05
C THR A 174 -14.61 -23.53 20.65
N GLN A 175 -14.37 -24.39 19.67
CA GLN A 175 -13.02 -24.63 19.13
C GLN A 175 -12.40 -23.35 18.52
N VAL A 176 -13.17 -22.62 17.71
CA VAL A 176 -12.72 -21.34 17.11
C VAL A 176 -12.47 -20.28 18.20
N HIS A 177 -13.31 -20.24 19.24
CA HIS A 177 -13.12 -19.34 20.38
C HIS A 177 -11.85 -19.66 21.15
N ALA A 178 -11.58 -20.95 21.44
CA ALA A 178 -10.36 -21.38 22.11
C ALA A 178 -9.09 -21.01 21.32
N GLU A 179 -9.10 -21.19 19.99
CA GLU A 179 -8.01 -20.76 19.11
C GLU A 179 -7.82 -19.23 19.14
N ARG A 180 -8.91 -18.47 19.22
CA ARG A 180 -8.86 -17.01 19.36
C ARG A 180 -8.21 -16.60 20.69
N GLU A 181 -8.61 -17.21 21.79
CA GLU A 181 -8.02 -16.96 23.11
C GLU A 181 -6.53 -17.31 23.16
N ALA A 182 -6.13 -18.42 22.54
CA ALA A 182 -4.72 -18.81 22.46
C ALA A 182 -3.89 -17.72 21.75
N ARG A 183 -4.42 -17.11 20.69
CA ARG A 183 -3.75 -16.01 19.98
C ARG A 183 -3.73 -14.71 20.76
N ILE A 184 -4.77 -14.42 21.54
CA ILE A 184 -4.78 -13.28 22.46
C ILE A 184 -3.64 -13.45 23.49
N LYS A 185 -3.59 -14.61 24.16
CA LYS A 185 -2.54 -14.92 25.14
C LYS A 185 -1.15 -14.85 24.53
N ALA A 186 -0.95 -15.41 23.34
CA ALA A 186 0.34 -15.34 22.64
C ALA A 186 0.74 -13.91 22.26
N LYS A 187 -0.24 -13.05 21.94
CA LYS A 187 0.03 -11.63 21.67
C LYS A 187 0.39 -10.89 22.96
N GLU A 188 -0.31 -11.14 24.04
CA GLU A 188 -0.04 -10.55 25.35
C GLU A 188 1.38 -10.89 25.82
N THR A 189 1.77 -12.18 25.76
CA THR A 189 3.13 -12.61 26.12
C THR A 189 4.20 -11.97 25.25
N MET A 190 3.97 -11.83 23.94
CA MET A 190 4.89 -11.10 23.06
C MET A 190 4.99 -9.62 23.41
N THR A 191 3.86 -8.96 23.72
CA THR A 191 3.88 -7.54 24.09
C THR A 191 4.57 -7.32 25.43
N ASP A 192 4.43 -8.23 26.37
CA ASP A 192 5.10 -8.13 27.67
C ASP A 192 6.60 -8.42 27.53
N ALA A 193 7.01 -9.42 26.74
CA ALA A 193 8.42 -9.64 26.40
C ALA A 193 9.05 -8.42 25.70
N MET A 194 8.33 -7.79 24.77
CA MET A 194 8.81 -6.56 24.11
C MET A 194 8.96 -5.39 25.08
N LYS A 195 8.06 -5.23 26.05
CA LYS A 195 8.20 -4.20 27.10
C LYS A 195 9.43 -4.46 27.96
N THR A 196 9.66 -5.71 28.38
CA THR A 196 10.84 -6.08 29.18
C THR A 196 12.16 -5.76 28.48
N VAL A 197 12.23 -5.93 27.16
CA VAL A 197 13.44 -5.59 26.37
C VAL A 197 13.62 -4.08 26.18
N LEU A 198 12.53 -3.30 26.14
CA LEU A 198 12.58 -1.86 25.92
C LEU A 198 12.79 -1.03 27.20
N ASP A 199 12.60 -1.61 28.39
CA ASP A 199 12.81 -0.91 29.65
C ASP A 199 14.31 -0.70 29.91
N PRO A 200 14.84 0.55 29.88
CA PRO A 200 16.27 0.83 30.01
C PRO A 200 16.81 0.57 31.43
N ALA A 201 15.94 0.29 32.41
CA ALA A 201 16.32 0.08 33.81
C ALA A 201 16.99 -1.28 34.07
N THR A 202 16.92 -2.24 33.14
CA THR A 202 17.58 -3.55 33.26
C THR A 202 18.94 -3.61 32.56
N GLN A 203 19.36 -2.54 31.87
CA GLN A 203 20.75 -2.37 31.47
C GLN A 203 21.57 -1.95 32.69
N THR A 204 21.76 -2.89 33.61
CA THR A 204 22.74 -2.79 34.69
C THR A 204 24.11 -2.74 34.02
N THR A 205 24.57 -1.53 33.72
CA THR A 205 25.96 -1.24 33.36
C THR A 205 26.82 -1.90 34.44
N PRO A 206 27.63 -2.93 34.13
CA PRO A 206 28.54 -3.47 35.12
C PRO A 206 29.54 -2.37 35.47
N ALA A 207 29.36 -1.77 36.64
CA ALA A 207 30.30 -0.84 37.24
C ALA A 207 31.57 -1.64 37.61
N GLY A 208 32.46 -1.80 36.64
CA GLY A 208 33.67 -2.60 36.84
C GLY A 208 34.63 -2.49 35.66
N LEU A 209 35.44 -1.43 35.65
CA LEU A 209 36.91 -1.45 35.60
C LEU A 209 37.41 -0.04 35.25
N MET A 210 37.66 0.77 36.28
CA MET A 210 38.75 1.73 36.23
C MET A 210 39.66 1.40 37.41
N LEU A 211 40.71 0.63 37.09
CA LEU A 211 41.95 0.54 37.86
C LEU A 211 42.94 1.52 37.23
#